data_AF-A0A1B5L6W8-F1
#
_entry.id   AF-A0A1B5L6W8-F1
#
_cell.length_a   1.000
_cell.length_b   1.000
_cell.length_c   1.000
_cell.angle_alpha   90.00
_cell.angle_beta   90.00
_cell.angle_gamma   90.00
#
_symmetry.space_group_name_H-M   'P 1'
#
loop_
_entity.id
_entity.type
_entity.pdbx_description
1 polymer ?
#
loop_
_entity_poly.entity_id
_entity_poly.type
_entity_poly.pdbx_seq_one_letter_code
_entity_poly.pdbx_strand_id
1 'polypeptide(L)'
;MSAIRDPSPKALSSSTTAEKSTSLRARLRSEDLVHHHHAAGPRADGQSRRDIYRQLQANFSAVLQAEPSKPGSTNAQMAHIAGKEELNRLLSPLPGRLSRTDSQKESFARYGQDVYNTAVEAVQSAHKATSSEIAGFQARVSSTLGRAHALYDNIVYPLSATVCHSESLPRASIAKHIRTLQKRLSAAEDELEKLNEEWKACIAEEVRILTCKRNDGDDQAECLKEKYLREVDDIVAKKTSEINELDRVSRRA
;
A
#
# COMPACT_ATOMS: atom_id res chain seq x y z
N MET A 1 17.77 14.56 -72.41
CA MET A 1 19.04 15.28 -72.16
C MET A 1 19.17 15.49 -70.66
N SER A 2 20.35 15.17 -70.12
CA SER A 2 20.86 15.48 -68.76
C SER A 2 20.18 14.73 -67.60
N ALA A 3 20.71 13.64 -67.03
CA ALA A 3 22.05 13.31 -66.51
C ALA A 3 22.34 13.87 -65.09
N ILE A 4 22.35 12.94 -64.12
CA ILE A 4 23.33 12.75 -63.02
C ILE A 4 23.33 13.80 -61.90
N ARG A 5 23.06 13.35 -60.65
CA ARG A 5 24.04 13.26 -59.54
C ARG A 5 23.37 12.89 -58.21
N ASP A 6 23.64 11.66 -57.79
CA ASP A 6 23.91 11.36 -56.37
C ASP A 6 25.16 12.15 -55.93
N PRO A 7 25.22 12.60 -54.67
CA PRO A 7 26.14 11.92 -53.77
C PRO A 7 25.67 11.86 -52.30
N SER A 8 25.79 10.69 -51.69
CA SER A 8 26.15 10.53 -50.27
C SER A 8 27.69 10.41 -50.16
N PRO A 9 28.38 10.41 -48.99
CA PRO A 9 28.00 10.68 -47.59
C PRO A 9 29.04 11.59 -46.84
N LYS A 10 28.80 11.84 -45.54
CA LYS A 10 29.73 12.19 -44.40
C LYS A 10 29.07 13.26 -43.51
N ALA A 11 29.25 13.36 -42.20
CA ALA A 11 29.66 12.49 -41.10
C ALA A 11 29.52 13.37 -39.85
N LEU A 12 29.08 12.78 -38.72
CA LEU A 12 29.34 13.20 -37.33
C LEU A 12 28.74 14.53 -36.82
N SER A 13 27.76 14.39 -35.92
CA SER A 13 27.85 15.05 -34.62
C SER A 13 27.06 14.28 -33.56
N SER A 14 27.82 13.64 -32.67
CA SER A 14 27.37 13.06 -31.42
C SER A 14 26.99 14.16 -30.43
N SER A 15 25.87 14.02 -29.72
CA SER A 15 25.85 14.29 -28.27
C SER A 15 24.60 13.70 -27.62
N THR A 16 24.87 12.65 -26.83
CA THR A 16 24.40 12.38 -25.47
C THR A 16 22.95 12.72 -25.09
N THR A 17 22.20 11.71 -24.62
CA THR A 17 21.72 11.67 -23.22
C THR A 17 20.99 10.35 -22.92
N ALA A 18 21.65 9.55 -22.11
CA ALA A 18 21.11 8.71 -21.05
C ALA A 18 19.80 7.95 -21.30
N GLU A 19 19.97 6.66 -21.56
CA GLU A 19 19.03 5.60 -21.19
C GLU A 19 18.50 5.84 -19.76
N LYS A 20 17.19 6.02 -19.64
CA LYS A 20 16.49 5.89 -18.35
C LYS A 20 15.67 4.60 -18.38
N SER A 21 16.36 3.51 -18.08
CA SER A 21 15.78 2.25 -17.65
C SER A 21 14.97 2.47 -16.38
N THR A 22 13.69 2.77 -16.54
CA THR A 22 12.76 2.85 -15.41
C THR A 22 12.29 1.44 -15.08
N SER A 23 12.86 0.88 -14.00
CA SER A 23 12.48 -0.42 -13.45
C SER A 23 10.97 -0.50 -13.22
N LEU A 24 10.36 -1.62 -13.60
CA LEU A 24 8.93 -1.94 -13.37
C LEU A 24 8.50 -1.75 -11.90
N ARG A 25 9.45 -1.89 -10.95
CA ARG A 25 9.24 -1.58 -9.52
C ARG A 25 8.99 -0.10 -9.23
N ALA A 26 9.50 0.82 -10.05
CA ALA A 26 9.30 2.26 -9.88
C ALA A 26 7.90 2.71 -10.34
N ARG A 27 7.32 2.07 -11.37
CA ARG A 27 5.94 2.34 -11.80
C ARG A 27 4.89 1.84 -10.80
N LEU A 28 5.18 0.73 -10.11
CA LEU A 28 4.27 0.15 -9.11
C LEU A 28 4.22 0.92 -7.78
N ARG A 29 5.03 1.97 -7.59
CA ARG A 29 5.07 2.75 -6.34
C ARG A 29 4.55 4.19 -6.45
N SER A 30 4.04 4.61 -7.60
CA SER A 30 3.61 6.00 -7.81
C SER A 30 2.14 6.19 -8.19
N GLU A 31 1.27 5.26 -7.81
CA GLU A 31 -0.18 5.49 -7.77
C GLU A 31 -0.72 5.06 -6.40
N ASP A 32 -0.30 5.79 -5.38
CA ASP A 32 -1.00 5.86 -4.10
C ASP A 32 -1.59 7.27 -3.97
N LEU A 33 -2.52 7.56 -4.88
CA LEU A 33 -3.38 8.74 -4.83
C LEU A 33 -4.74 8.35 -4.25
N VAL A 34 -4.70 7.65 -3.11
CA VAL A 34 -5.82 7.70 -2.18
C VAL A 34 -5.60 8.96 -1.36
N HIS A 35 -6.22 10.05 -1.77
CA HIS A 35 -6.52 11.13 -0.83
C HIS A 35 -7.39 10.54 0.27
N HIS A 36 -6.75 10.05 1.34
CA HIS A 36 -7.35 9.98 2.65
C HIS A 36 -7.65 11.43 3.05
N HIS A 37 -8.80 11.94 2.61
CA HIS A 37 -9.56 12.83 3.46
C HIS A 37 -9.96 12.02 4.68
N HIS A 38 -9.02 11.90 5.63
CA HIS A 38 -9.42 11.83 7.02
C HIS A 38 -10.20 13.12 7.27
N ALA A 39 -11.52 13.03 7.13
CA ALA A 39 -12.41 13.86 7.90
C ALA A 39 -11.97 13.66 9.34
N ALA A 40 -11.20 14.63 9.84
CA ALA A 40 -10.97 14.78 11.25
C ALA A 40 -12.37 14.84 11.87
N GLY A 41 -12.80 13.71 12.45
CA GLY A 41 -13.95 13.71 13.34
C GLY A 41 -13.74 14.82 14.35
N PRO A 42 -14.81 15.50 14.81
CA PRO A 42 -14.66 16.61 15.73
C PRO A 42 -13.97 16.07 16.97
N ARG A 43 -12.67 16.37 17.10
CA ARG A 43 -12.00 16.35 18.39
C ARG A 43 -12.87 17.26 19.23
N ALA A 44 -13.56 16.66 20.20
CA ALA A 44 -14.31 17.39 21.21
C ALA A 44 -13.28 18.25 21.96
N ASP A 45 -13.05 19.44 21.42
CA ASP A 45 -12.08 20.39 21.92
C ASP A 45 -12.48 20.74 23.35
N GLY A 46 -11.51 20.68 24.26
CA GLY A 46 -11.63 21.28 25.58
C GLY A 46 -12.01 22.76 25.53
N GLN A 47 -11.89 23.39 24.35
CA GLN A 47 -12.38 24.72 24.01
C GLN A 47 -13.91 24.82 24.10
N SER A 48 -14.66 23.88 23.48
CA SER A 48 -16.13 23.87 23.52
C SER A 48 -16.64 23.71 24.95
N ARG A 49 -15.99 22.87 25.75
CA ARG A 49 -16.36 22.66 27.14
C ARG A 49 -16.10 23.92 27.99
N ARG A 50 -14.96 24.59 27.79
CA ARG A 50 -14.65 25.87 28.47
C ARG A 50 -15.60 26.99 28.04
N ASP A 51 -16.01 27.03 26.78
CA ASP A 51 -16.91 28.05 26.28
C ASP A 51 -18.34 27.84 26.83
N ILE A 52 -18.79 26.58 26.92
CA ILE A 52 -20.06 26.23 27.60
C ILE A 52 -20.00 26.62 29.09
N TYR A 53 -18.91 26.32 29.80
CA TYR A 53 -18.76 26.72 31.20
C TYR A 53 -18.69 28.24 31.38
N ARG A 54 -18.00 28.96 30.49
CA ARG A 54 -17.93 30.42 30.51
C ARG A 54 -19.31 31.04 30.27
N GLN A 55 -20.10 30.46 29.36
CA GLN A 55 -21.43 30.94 29.03
C GLN A 55 -22.45 30.66 30.14
N LEU A 56 -22.37 29.49 30.78
CA LEU A 56 -23.12 29.21 32.01
C LEU A 56 -22.75 30.19 33.13
N GLN A 57 -21.46 30.42 33.37
CA GLN A 57 -20.99 31.33 34.41
C GLN A 57 -21.43 32.78 34.16
N ALA A 58 -21.43 33.23 32.90
CA ALA A 58 -21.94 34.53 32.50
C ALA A 58 -23.45 34.66 32.73
N ASN A 59 -24.24 33.64 32.40
CA ASN A 59 -25.68 33.63 32.64
C ASN A 59 -26.03 33.67 34.14
N PHE A 60 -25.34 32.90 34.98
CA PHE A 60 -25.55 32.95 36.43
C PHE A 60 -25.11 34.29 37.04
N SER A 61 -24.05 34.91 36.52
CA SER A 61 -23.59 36.22 36.98
C SER A 61 -24.54 37.36 36.58
N ALA A 62 -25.10 37.29 35.37
CA ALA A 62 -26.09 38.27 34.90
C ALA A 62 -27.40 38.19 35.69
N VAL A 63 -27.81 36.98 36.08
CA VAL A 63 -29.01 36.74 36.88
C VAL A 63 -28.84 37.20 38.33
N LEU A 64 -27.62 37.16 38.89
CA LEU A 64 -27.31 37.69 40.22
C LEU A 64 -27.16 39.22 40.26
N GLN A 65 -26.88 39.86 39.13
CA GLN A 65 -26.77 41.32 39.00
C GLN A 65 -28.07 42.00 38.54
N ALA A 66 -29.07 41.21 38.14
CA ALA A 66 -30.43 41.69 37.93
C ALA A 66 -31.10 41.91 39.30
N GLU A 67 -30.92 43.11 39.87
CA GLU A 67 -31.72 43.61 40.99
C GLU A 67 -33.21 43.29 40.77
N PRO A 68 -33.93 42.74 41.77
CA PRO A 68 -35.37 42.61 41.67
C PRO A 68 -35.96 44.03 41.63
N SER A 69 -36.65 44.33 40.54
CA SER A 69 -37.39 45.58 40.35
C SER A 69 -38.26 45.86 41.58
N LYS A 70 -37.91 46.95 42.30
CA LYS A 70 -38.69 47.50 43.41
C LYS A 70 -40.11 47.85 42.93
N PRO A 71 -41.18 47.43 43.62
CA PRO A 71 -42.45 48.11 43.52
C PRO A 71 -42.36 49.43 44.30
N GLY A 72 -42.79 50.52 43.68
CA GLY A 72 -42.86 51.82 44.34
C GLY A 72 -43.88 51.80 45.48
N SER A 73 -43.54 52.44 46.60
CA SER A 73 -44.42 53.41 47.25
C SER A 73 -43.67 54.14 48.37
N THR A 74 -43.86 55.45 48.36
CA THR A 74 -43.51 56.46 49.36
C THR A 74 -43.77 56.03 50.80
N ASN A 75 -42.81 56.28 51.70
CA ASN A 75 -43.02 57.08 52.92
C ASN A 75 -41.73 57.31 53.73
N ALA A 76 -41.38 58.60 53.81
CA ALA A 76 -40.90 59.35 54.97
C ALA A 76 -39.70 58.84 55.81
N GLN A 77 -38.60 59.59 55.66
CA GLN A 77 -37.88 60.30 56.73
C GLN A 77 -38.42 60.10 58.17
N MET A 78 -37.55 59.67 59.10
CA MET A 78 -37.16 60.48 60.27
C MET A 78 -36.17 59.77 61.21
N ALA A 79 -35.33 60.61 61.79
CA ALA A 79 -34.72 60.52 63.11
C ALA A 79 -33.51 59.59 63.34
N HIS A 80 -32.38 60.28 63.43
CA HIS A 80 -31.12 59.94 64.07
C HIS A 80 -31.26 59.95 65.62
N ILE A 81 -30.39 59.20 66.30
CA ILE A 81 -29.79 59.44 67.64
C ILE A 81 -30.36 58.68 68.88
N ALA A 82 -29.45 57.87 69.43
CA ALA A 82 -29.14 57.54 70.83
C ALA A 82 -30.05 56.65 71.67
N GLY A 83 -29.41 55.66 72.31
CA GLY A 83 -29.90 55.02 73.53
C GLY A 83 -29.32 53.63 73.73
N LYS A 84 -28.21 53.52 74.47
CA LYS A 84 -27.47 52.29 74.77
C LYS A 84 -28.21 51.30 75.71
N GLU A 85 -29.54 51.39 75.84
CA GLU A 85 -30.36 50.54 76.74
C GLU A 85 -31.31 49.58 76.01
N GLU A 86 -31.34 49.61 74.68
CA GLU A 86 -32.24 48.76 73.88
C GLU A 86 -31.59 47.45 73.37
N LEU A 87 -30.39 47.13 73.87
CA LEU A 87 -29.70 45.87 73.53
C LEU A 87 -30.11 44.70 74.44
N ASN A 88 -30.72 44.96 75.59
CA ASN A 88 -31.16 43.90 76.53
C ASN A 88 -32.66 43.54 76.42
N ARG A 89 -33.45 44.23 75.58
CA ARG A 89 -34.82 43.83 75.24
C ARG A 89 -34.93 43.03 73.93
N LEU A 90 -33.88 42.99 73.12
CA LEU A 90 -33.83 42.23 71.86
C LEU A 90 -33.43 40.75 72.03
N LEU A 91 -33.18 40.30 73.26
CA LEU A 91 -32.90 38.89 73.59
C LEU A 91 -34.14 38.12 74.09
N SER A 92 -35.34 38.61 73.79
CA SER A 92 -36.58 37.85 73.95
C SER A 92 -36.92 37.17 72.62
N PRO A 93 -37.16 35.84 72.56
CA PRO A 93 -37.48 35.18 71.31
C PRO A 93 -38.87 35.63 70.83
N LEU A 94 -38.91 36.52 69.84
CA LEU A 94 -40.16 36.91 69.18
C LEU A 94 -40.70 35.73 68.36
N PRO A 95 -41.93 35.23 68.62
CA PRO A 95 -42.58 34.21 67.82
C PRO A 95 -43.00 34.85 66.49
N GLY A 96 -42.13 34.73 65.49
CA GLY A 96 -42.36 35.34 64.17
C GLY A 96 -41.09 35.45 63.32
N ARG A 97 -39.91 35.46 63.95
CA ARG A 97 -38.63 35.55 63.20
C ARG A 97 -38.25 34.25 62.48
N LEU A 98 -38.71 33.10 62.97
CA LEU A 98 -38.56 31.79 62.30
C LEU A 98 -39.34 31.73 60.98
N SER A 99 -40.56 32.29 60.94
CA SER A 99 -41.41 32.26 59.74
C SER A 99 -40.80 33.00 58.53
N ARG A 100 -40.08 34.11 58.78
CA ARG A 100 -39.44 34.89 57.72
C ARG A 100 -38.22 34.18 57.14
N THR A 101 -37.42 33.50 57.98
CA THR A 101 -36.28 32.71 57.49
C THR A 101 -36.73 31.47 56.74
N ASP A 102 -37.84 30.85 57.14
CA ASP A 102 -38.36 29.67 56.46
C ASP A 102 -39.05 30.02 55.14
N SER A 103 -39.75 31.16 55.06
CA SER A 103 -40.27 31.72 53.81
C SER A 103 -39.15 32.06 52.81
N GLN A 104 -38.02 32.59 53.27
CA GLN A 104 -36.85 32.83 52.40
C GLN A 104 -36.27 31.53 51.86
N LYS A 105 -36.08 30.51 52.71
CA LYS A 105 -35.61 29.18 52.27
C LYS A 105 -36.55 28.57 51.24
N GLU A 106 -37.87 28.69 51.44
CA GLU A 106 -38.87 28.19 50.49
C GLU A 106 -38.79 28.93 49.14
N SER A 107 -38.62 30.26 49.14
CA SER A 107 -38.42 31.01 47.91
C SER A 107 -37.14 30.64 47.16
N PHE A 108 -36.04 30.39 47.88
CA PHE A 108 -34.78 29.92 47.29
C PHE A 108 -34.92 28.50 46.72
N ALA A 109 -35.61 27.61 47.43
CA ALA A 109 -35.89 26.25 46.97
C ALA A 109 -36.76 26.24 45.71
N ARG A 110 -37.83 27.05 45.67
CA ARG A 110 -38.68 27.21 44.49
C ARG A 110 -37.93 27.82 43.32
N TYR A 111 -37.17 28.88 43.56
CA TYR A 111 -36.34 29.49 42.53
C TYR A 111 -35.32 28.49 41.95
N GLY A 112 -34.65 27.72 42.81
CA GLY A 112 -33.73 26.66 42.37
C GLY A 112 -34.44 25.56 41.57
N GLN A 113 -35.65 25.19 41.98
CA GLN A 113 -36.50 24.24 41.26
C GLN A 113 -36.92 24.77 39.88
N ASP A 114 -37.30 26.04 39.77
CA ASP A 114 -37.68 26.66 38.50
C ASP A 114 -36.49 26.75 37.54
N VAL A 115 -35.31 27.12 38.04
CA VAL A 115 -34.07 27.12 37.25
C VAL A 115 -33.72 25.71 36.79
N TYR A 116 -33.86 24.70 37.65
CA TYR A 116 -33.62 23.31 37.29
C TYR A 116 -34.61 22.82 36.23
N ASN A 117 -35.91 23.08 36.41
CA ASN A 117 -36.95 22.70 35.45
C ASN A 117 -36.70 23.34 34.08
N THR A 118 -36.37 24.64 34.06
CA THR A 118 -36.02 25.37 32.83
C THR A 118 -34.82 24.74 32.12
N ALA A 119 -33.77 24.37 32.87
CA ALA A 119 -32.59 23.71 32.31
C ALA A 119 -32.93 22.32 31.75
N VAL A 120 -33.75 21.53 32.45
CA VAL A 120 -34.21 20.22 31.98
C VAL A 120 -35.03 20.33 30.71
N GLU A 121 -35.97 21.28 30.65
CA GLU A 121 -36.78 21.53 29.46
C GLU A 121 -35.92 21.97 28.27
N ALA A 122 -34.95 22.85 28.49
CA ALA A 122 -34.00 23.28 27.45
C ALA A 122 -33.18 22.10 26.91
N VAL A 123 -32.67 21.23 27.79
CA VAL A 123 -31.92 20.02 27.40
C VAL A 123 -32.81 19.04 26.64
N GLN A 124 -34.05 18.82 27.10
CA GLN A 124 -34.99 17.94 26.42
C GLN A 124 -35.37 18.48 25.04
N SER A 125 -35.58 19.79 24.90
CA SER A 125 -35.87 20.45 23.63
C SER A 125 -34.68 20.30 22.66
N ALA A 126 -33.47 20.59 23.11
CA ALA A 126 -32.25 20.40 22.33
C ALA A 126 -32.06 18.93 21.91
N HIS A 127 -32.35 17.98 22.80
CA HIS A 127 -32.26 16.56 22.49
C HIS A 127 -33.28 16.13 21.43
N LYS A 128 -34.52 16.64 21.50
CA LYS A 128 -35.54 16.38 20.47
C LYS A 128 -35.13 16.97 19.11
N ALA A 129 -34.62 18.20 19.09
CA ALA A 129 -34.16 18.87 17.88
C ALA A 129 -33.02 18.10 17.21
N THR A 130 -31.97 17.78 17.97
CA THR A 130 -30.81 17.01 17.48
C THR A 130 -31.21 15.61 17.00
N SER A 131 -32.09 14.92 17.72
CA SER A 131 -32.59 13.59 17.29
C SER A 131 -33.37 13.68 15.97
N SER A 132 -34.17 14.73 15.78
CA SER A 132 -34.87 14.99 14.52
C SER A 132 -33.89 15.26 13.37
N GLU A 133 -32.83 16.02 13.60
CA GLU A 133 -31.79 16.26 12.59
C GLU A 133 -31.05 14.99 12.21
N ILE A 134 -30.72 14.13 13.19
CA ILE A 134 -30.08 12.83 12.95
C ILE A 134 -30.99 11.94 12.10
N ALA A 135 -32.28 11.85 12.42
CA ALA A 135 -33.25 11.09 11.64
C ALA A 135 -33.35 11.62 10.20
N GLY A 136 -33.40 12.95 10.04
CA GLY A 136 -33.40 13.59 8.73
C GLY A 136 -32.12 13.32 7.93
N PHE A 137 -30.96 13.32 8.60
CA PHE A 137 -29.68 12.96 7.98
C PHE A 137 -29.65 11.50 7.54
N GLN A 138 -30.09 10.57 8.39
CA GLN A 138 -30.16 9.14 8.05
C GLN A 138 -31.06 8.88 6.84
N ALA A 139 -32.20 9.56 6.75
CA ALA A 139 -33.09 9.47 5.59
C ALA A 139 -32.40 9.97 4.31
N ARG A 140 -31.67 11.10 4.38
CA ARG A 140 -30.89 11.61 3.24
C ARG A 140 -29.78 10.65 2.82
N VAL A 141 -29.01 10.12 3.77
CA VAL A 141 -27.94 9.15 3.48
C VAL A 141 -28.52 7.92 2.77
N SER A 142 -29.59 7.36 3.31
CA SER A 142 -30.24 6.17 2.73
C SER A 142 -30.74 6.44 1.30
N SER A 143 -31.35 7.60 1.06
CA SER A 143 -31.79 8.02 -0.28
C SER A 143 -30.61 8.20 -1.25
N THR A 144 -29.54 8.88 -0.81
CA THR A 144 -28.34 9.07 -1.65
C THR A 144 -27.64 7.76 -1.97
N LEU A 145 -27.56 6.84 -1.02
CA LEU A 145 -26.97 5.52 -1.21
C LEU A 145 -27.81 4.69 -2.19
N GLY A 146 -29.14 4.71 -2.06
CA GLY A 146 -30.04 4.07 -3.02
C GLY A 146 -29.86 4.62 -4.43
N ARG A 147 -29.71 5.94 -4.59
CA ARG A 147 -29.42 6.57 -5.89
C ARG A 147 -28.05 6.18 -6.44
N ALA A 148 -27.03 6.07 -5.60
CA ALA A 148 -25.69 5.64 -6.01
C ALA A 148 -25.69 4.18 -6.48
N HIS A 149 -26.40 3.28 -5.78
CA HIS A 149 -26.60 1.91 -6.23
C HIS A 149 -27.32 1.85 -7.57
N ALA A 150 -28.43 2.60 -7.71
CA ALA A 150 -29.13 2.67 -8.99
C ALA A 150 -28.23 3.20 -10.12
N LEU A 151 -27.36 4.17 -9.86
CA LEU A 151 -26.40 4.66 -10.86
C LEU A 151 -25.37 3.58 -11.24
N TYR A 152 -24.85 2.86 -10.25
CA TYR A 152 -23.91 1.77 -10.47
C TYR A 152 -24.53 0.66 -11.31
N ASP A 153 -25.72 0.20 -10.94
CA ASP A 153 -26.41 -0.91 -11.58
C ASP A 153 -26.87 -0.56 -13.01
N ASN A 154 -27.32 0.68 -13.24
CA ASN A 154 -27.86 1.08 -14.54
C ASN A 154 -26.79 1.57 -15.53
N ILE A 155 -25.69 2.16 -15.05
CA ILE A 155 -24.70 2.81 -15.92
C ILE A 155 -23.35 2.11 -15.83
N VAL A 156 -22.76 2.06 -14.64
CA VAL A 156 -21.36 1.62 -14.48
C VAL A 156 -21.22 0.14 -14.82
N TYR A 157 -22.10 -0.71 -14.27
CA TYR A 157 -22.02 -2.15 -14.48
C TYR A 157 -22.21 -2.54 -15.96
N PRO A 158 -23.28 -2.11 -16.67
CA PRO A 158 -23.44 -2.42 -18.10
C PRO A 158 -22.31 -1.88 -18.98
N LEU A 159 -21.79 -0.67 -18.69
CA LEU A 159 -20.64 -0.14 -19.43
C LEU A 159 -19.37 -0.97 -19.19
N SER A 160 -19.09 -1.36 -17.95
CA SER A 160 -17.95 -2.24 -17.65
C SER A 160 -18.09 -3.62 -18.31
N ALA A 161 -19.31 -4.18 -18.28
CA ALA A 161 -19.61 -5.44 -18.94
C ALA A 161 -19.43 -5.32 -20.46
N THR A 162 -19.98 -4.30 -21.10
CA THR A 162 -19.86 -4.12 -22.56
C THR A 162 -18.41 -3.86 -22.99
N VAL A 163 -17.62 -3.14 -22.18
CA VAL A 163 -16.18 -2.94 -22.46
C VAL A 163 -15.41 -4.26 -22.47
N CYS A 164 -15.85 -5.26 -21.71
CA CYS A 164 -15.22 -6.57 -21.66
C CYS A 164 -15.67 -7.55 -22.76
N HIS A 165 -16.71 -7.23 -23.54
CA HIS A 165 -17.30 -8.14 -24.53
C HIS A 165 -17.19 -7.66 -25.98
N SER A 166 -16.69 -6.46 -26.25
CA SER A 166 -16.45 -6.03 -27.63
C SER A 166 -15.13 -6.60 -28.18
N GLU A 167 -15.15 -7.01 -29.45
CA GLU A 167 -14.01 -7.64 -30.13
C GLU A 167 -12.85 -6.66 -30.40
N SER A 168 -13.08 -5.35 -30.30
CA SER A 168 -12.06 -4.32 -30.49
C SER A 168 -11.42 -3.85 -29.18
N LEU A 169 -11.83 -4.42 -28.04
CA LEU A 169 -11.47 -3.95 -26.70
C LEU A 169 -10.40 -4.83 -26.02
N PRO A 170 -9.85 -4.38 -24.87
CA PRO A 170 -8.62 -4.93 -24.29
C PRO A 170 -8.60 -6.44 -24.11
N ARG A 171 -9.74 -7.10 -23.85
CA ARG A 171 -9.80 -8.55 -23.68
C ARG A 171 -9.47 -9.32 -24.97
N ALA A 172 -9.95 -8.86 -26.12
CA ALA A 172 -9.62 -9.45 -27.42
C ALA A 172 -8.15 -9.18 -27.79
N SER A 173 -7.64 -8.00 -27.44
CA SER A 173 -6.21 -7.65 -27.58
C SER A 173 -5.33 -8.54 -26.70
N ILE A 174 -5.69 -8.73 -25.43
CA ILE A 174 -4.99 -9.62 -24.49
C ILE A 174 -5.01 -11.07 -25.00
N ALA A 175 -6.16 -11.57 -25.45
CA ALA A 175 -6.24 -12.91 -26.03
C ALA A 175 -5.35 -13.07 -27.28
N LYS A 176 -5.27 -12.04 -28.14
CA LYS A 176 -4.36 -12.02 -29.29
C LYS A 176 -2.89 -12.01 -28.86
N HIS A 177 -2.54 -11.24 -27.83
CA HIS A 177 -1.18 -11.22 -27.27
C HIS A 177 -0.81 -12.56 -26.65
N ILE A 178 -1.70 -13.20 -25.89
CA ILE A 178 -1.48 -14.53 -25.30
C ILE A 178 -1.25 -15.57 -26.40
N ARG A 179 -2.09 -15.60 -27.46
CA ARG A 179 -1.89 -16.51 -28.59
C ARG A 179 -0.56 -16.27 -29.31
N THR A 180 -0.17 -15.01 -29.47
CA THR A 180 1.12 -14.65 -30.07
C THR A 180 2.28 -15.16 -29.22
N LEU A 181 2.19 -15.02 -27.89
CA LEU A 181 3.21 -15.52 -26.97
C LEU A 181 3.29 -17.05 -26.99
N GLN A 182 2.16 -17.74 -27.03
CA GLN A 182 2.12 -19.21 -27.15
C GLN A 182 2.79 -19.69 -28.43
N LYS A 183 2.53 -19.03 -29.58
CA LYS A 183 3.20 -19.35 -30.85
C LYS A 183 4.71 -19.12 -30.79
N ARG A 184 5.15 -18.07 -30.10
CA ARG A 184 6.59 -17.79 -29.92
C ARG A 184 7.25 -18.79 -28.99
N LEU A 185 6.55 -19.24 -27.96
CA LEU A 185 7.02 -20.28 -27.05
C LEU A 185 7.21 -21.60 -27.80
N SER A 186 6.20 -22.04 -28.55
CA SER A 186 6.29 -23.29 -29.32
C SER A 186 7.42 -23.23 -30.36
N ALA A 187 7.59 -22.09 -31.06
CA ALA A 187 8.70 -21.93 -31.99
C ALA A 187 10.08 -22.00 -31.30
N ALA A 188 10.22 -21.44 -30.09
CA ALA A 188 11.45 -21.53 -29.33
C ALA A 188 11.71 -22.95 -28.80
N GLU A 189 10.66 -23.70 -28.47
CA GLU A 189 10.75 -25.12 -28.10
C GLU A 189 11.23 -25.96 -29.29
N ASP A 190 10.68 -25.73 -30.49
CA ASP A 190 11.12 -26.40 -31.72
C ASP A 190 12.61 -26.08 -32.04
N GLU A 191 13.03 -24.84 -31.85
CA GLU A 191 14.44 -24.43 -32.02
C GLU A 191 15.37 -25.11 -31.01
N LEU A 192 14.94 -25.25 -29.75
CA LEU A 192 15.69 -25.97 -28.72
C LEU A 192 15.81 -27.46 -29.02
N GLU A 193 14.73 -28.08 -29.51
CA GLU A 193 14.75 -29.49 -29.90
C GLU A 193 15.72 -29.72 -31.06
N LYS A 194 15.68 -28.87 -32.09
CA LYS A 194 16.62 -28.91 -33.21
C LYS A 194 18.07 -28.74 -32.75
N LEU A 195 18.35 -27.76 -31.89
CA LEU A 195 19.69 -27.54 -31.36
C LEU A 195 20.19 -28.73 -30.53
N ASN A 196 19.29 -29.38 -29.78
CA ASN A 196 19.60 -30.59 -29.02
C ASN A 196 19.91 -31.78 -29.94
N GLU A 197 19.21 -31.93 -31.06
CA GLU A 197 19.55 -32.93 -32.08
C GLU A 197 20.92 -32.66 -32.71
N GLU A 198 21.20 -31.41 -33.08
CA GLU A 198 22.51 -30.99 -33.61
C GLU A 198 23.63 -31.27 -32.60
N TRP A 199 23.42 -30.95 -31.32
CA TRP A 199 24.38 -31.25 -30.26
C TRP A 199 24.63 -32.75 -30.08
N LYS A 200 23.58 -33.58 -30.09
CA LYS A 200 23.72 -35.05 -30.04
C LYS A 200 24.47 -35.59 -31.24
N ALA A 201 24.21 -35.07 -32.44
CA ALA A 201 24.93 -35.46 -33.66
C ALA A 201 26.42 -35.10 -33.57
N CYS A 202 26.76 -33.90 -33.08
CA CYS A 202 28.14 -33.48 -32.85
C CYS A 202 28.85 -34.41 -31.85
N ILE A 203 28.20 -34.79 -30.75
CA ILE A 203 28.76 -35.75 -29.77
C ILE A 203 28.97 -37.12 -30.42
N ALA A 204 27.99 -37.62 -31.16
CA ALA A 204 28.12 -38.91 -31.84
C ALA A 204 29.29 -38.91 -32.82
N GLU A 205 29.47 -37.82 -33.56
CA GLU A 205 30.58 -37.63 -34.47
C GLU A 205 31.93 -37.50 -33.74
N GLU A 206 31.98 -36.78 -32.62
CA GLU A 206 33.19 -36.68 -31.78
C GLU A 206 33.60 -38.07 -31.27
N VAL A 207 32.66 -38.86 -30.76
CA VAL A 207 32.90 -40.24 -30.31
C VAL A 207 33.39 -41.11 -31.47
N ARG A 208 32.81 -40.96 -32.66
CA ARG A 208 33.23 -41.68 -33.88
C ARG A 208 34.68 -41.34 -34.25
N ILE A 209 35.04 -40.06 -34.26
CA ILE A 209 36.41 -39.60 -34.57
C ILE A 209 37.39 -40.13 -33.53
N LEU A 210 37.06 -40.04 -32.25
CA LEU A 210 37.94 -40.50 -31.16
C LEU A 210 38.15 -42.02 -31.19
N THR A 211 37.13 -42.81 -31.54
CA THR A 211 37.24 -44.26 -31.66
C THR A 211 38.00 -44.68 -32.92
N CYS A 212 37.77 -44.06 -34.09
CA CYS A 212 38.58 -44.31 -35.29
C CYS A 212 40.06 -43.98 -35.05
N LYS A 213 40.35 -42.83 -34.43
CA LYS A 213 41.74 -42.42 -34.13
C LYS A 213 42.44 -43.38 -33.15
N ARG A 214 41.68 -43.97 -32.23
CA ARG A 214 42.21 -45.00 -31.31
C ARG A 214 42.59 -46.27 -32.06
N ASN A 215 41.74 -46.74 -32.97
CA ASN A 215 42.03 -47.98 -33.72
C ASN A 215 43.16 -47.77 -34.73
N ASP A 216 43.13 -46.70 -35.54
CA ASP A 216 44.14 -46.46 -36.57
C ASP A 216 45.55 -46.22 -35.98
N GLY A 217 45.64 -45.54 -34.84
CA GLY A 217 46.90 -45.22 -34.18
C GLY A 217 47.49 -46.39 -33.39
N ASP A 218 46.65 -47.19 -32.73
CA ASP A 218 47.08 -48.33 -31.90
C ASP A 218 47.42 -49.54 -32.79
N ASP A 219 46.60 -49.83 -33.81
CA ASP A 219 46.82 -50.95 -34.75
C ASP A 219 48.09 -50.74 -35.60
N GLN A 220 48.35 -49.50 -36.04
CA GLN A 220 49.55 -49.19 -36.82
C GLN A 220 50.83 -49.21 -35.95
N ALA A 221 50.75 -48.73 -34.70
CA ALA A 221 51.85 -48.79 -33.75
C ALA A 221 52.18 -50.23 -33.33
N GLU A 222 51.16 -51.07 -33.13
CA GLU A 222 51.32 -52.48 -32.81
C GLU A 222 51.96 -53.25 -33.97
N CYS A 223 51.48 -53.04 -35.20
CA CYS A 223 52.04 -53.68 -36.40
C CYS A 223 53.52 -53.32 -36.64
N LEU A 224 53.88 -52.03 -36.45
CA LEU A 224 55.28 -51.61 -36.55
C LEU A 224 56.14 -52.24 -35.46
N LYS A 225 55.65 -52.26 -34.21
CA LYS A 225 56.34 -52.88 -33.09
C LYS A 225 56.59 -54.37 -33.34
N GLU A 226 55.59 -55.10 -33.83
CA GLU A 226 55.73 -56.53 -34.13
C GLU A 226 56.73 -56.79 -35.26
N LYS A 227 56.77 -55.92 -36.28
CA LYS A 227 57.78 -55.99 -37.36
C LYS A 227 59.20 -55.76 -36.83
N TYR A 228 59.39 -54.76 -35.96
CA TYR A 228 60.70 -54.50 -35.34
C TYR A 228 61.16 -55.65 -34.44
N LEU A 229 60.25 -56.26 -33.68
CA LEU A 229 60.59 -57.42 -32.85
C LEU A 229 61.05 -58.62 -33.69
N ARG A 230 60.35 -58.92 -34.79
CA ARG A 230 60.77 -59.97 -35.73
C ARG A 230 62.14 -59.71 -36.34
N GLU A 231 62.42 -58.48 -36.75
CA GLU A 231 63.73 -58.11 -37.30
C GLU A 231 64.86 -58.26 -36.27
N VAL A 232 64.62 -57.87 -35.01
CA VAL A 232 65.58 -58.07 -33.92
C VAL A 232 65.84 -59.56 -33.70
N ASP A 233 64.79 -60.39 -33.66
CA ASP A 233 64.94 -61.84 -33.47
C ASP A 233 65.72 -62.49 -34.62
N ASP A 234 65.46 -62.09 -35.88
CA ASP A 234 66.20 -62.57 -37.05
C ASP A 234 67.69 -62.18 -36.98
N ILE A 235 68.00 -60.95 -36.57
CA ILE A 235 69.38 -60.47 -36.39
C ILE A 235 70.06 -61.28 -35.29
N VAL A 236 69.39 -61.48 -34.14
CA VAL A 236 69.93 -62.25 -33.02
C VAL A 236 70.18 -63.69 -33.45
N ALA A 237 69.22 -64.35 -34.10
CA ALA A 237 69.37 -65.72 -34.58
C ALA A 237 70.53 -65.85 -35.59
N LYS A 238 70.64 -64.91 -36.54
CA LYS A 238 71.75 -64.87 -37.50
C LYS A 238 73.09 -64.68 -36.80
N LYS A 239 73.17 -63.74 -35.85
CA LYS A 239 74.41 -63.46 -35.10
C LYS A 239 74.81 -64.62 -34.21
N THR A 240 73.86 -65.28 -33.55
CA THR A 240 74.11 -66.50 -32.77
C THR A 240 74.60 -67.63 -33.67
N SER A 241 74.04 -67.79 -34.87
CA SER A 241 74.55 -68.77 -35.85
C SER A 241 75.97 -68.45 -36.31
N GLU A 242 76.27 -67.19 -36.62
CA GLU A 242 77.63 -66.74 -37.00
C GLU A 242 78.64 -67.02 -35.88
N ILE A 243 78.28 -66.73 -34.63
CA ILE A 243 79.13 -67.01 -33.45
C ILE A 243 79.34 -68.51 -33.27
N ASN A 244 78.30 -69.32 -33.41
CA ASN A 244 78.40 -70.77 -33.28
C ASN A 244 79.30 -71.37 -34.37
N GLU A 245 79.28 -70.83 -35.59
CA GLU A 245 80.20 -71.25 -36.66
C GLU A 245 81.65 -70.82 -36.36
N LEU A 246 81.86 -69.59 -35.86
CA LEU A 246 83.20 -69.15 -35.43
C LEU A 246 83.77 -70.00 -34.29
N ASP A 247 82.93 -70.40 -33.32
CA ASP A 247 83.32 -71.29 -32.23
C ASP A 247 83.65 -72.70 -32.76
N ARG A 248 82.90 -73.21 -33.74
CA ARG A 248 83.23 -74.48 -34.43
C ARG A 248 84.56 -74.42 -35.17
N VAL A 249 84.86 -73.32 -35.85
CA VAL A 249 86.14 -73.14 -36.57
C VAL A 249 87.29 -73.01 -35.58
N SER A 250 87.12 -72.25 -34.50
CA SER A 250 88.15 -72.03 -33.47
C SER A 250 88.50 -73.30 -32.70
N ARG A 251 87.58 -74.25 -32.55
CA ARG A 251 87.85 -75.57 -31.94
C ARG A 251 88.51 -76.58 -32.88
N ARG A 252 88.61 -76.29 -34.18
CA ARG A 252 89.22 -77.17 -35.20
C ARG A 252 90.61 -76.70 -35.66
N ALA A 253 91.00 -75.47 -35.32
CA ALA A 253 92.35 -74.94 -35.51
C ALA A 253 93.23 -75.26 -34.30
#